data_AF-A0A0G1S1H7-F1
#
_entry.id   AF-A0A0G1S1H7-F1
#
_cell.length_a   1.000
_cell.length_b   1.000
_cell.length_c   1.000
_cell.angle_alpha   90.00
_cell.angle_beta   90.00
_cell.angle_gamma   90.00
#
_symmetry.space_group_name_H-M   'P 1'
#
loop_
_entity.id
_entity.type
_entity.pdbx_description
1 polymer ?
#
loop_
_entity_poly.entity_id
_entity_poly.type
_entity_poly.pdbx_seq_one_letter_code
_entity_poly.pdbx_strand_id
1 'polypeptide(L)'
;MTRFNITYRKAFTLVELLIGLALAGMVFVMISSFMVTLLNSTVKDKRRQAFEQTKNDLHREFSTKVLWAEAVTAETDRFSADGQEFKIIGERIYRDTTPITPENIRVTSFEVQNLSADPEFVSLQINVQMISKTPDLSQDALTSIISQRRLKIVSE
;
A
#
# COMPACT_ATOMS: atom_id res chain seq x y z
N MET A 1 57.78 -39.07 43.50
CA MET A 1 56.93 -40.11 42.87
C MET A 1 55.62 -39.44 42.51
N THR A 2 55.49 -38.94 41.28
CA THR A 2 54.33 -38.12 40.85
C THR A 2 53.81 -38.74 39.57
N ARG A 3 52.70 -39.47 39.65
CA ARG A 3 52.02 -40.05 38.49
C ARG A 3 51.27 -38.92 37.78
N PHE A 4 51.74 -38.53 36.60
CA PHE A 4 50.96 -37.71 35.67
C PHE A 4 49.82 -38.56 35.13
N ASN A 5 48.61 -38.29 35.63
CA ASN A 5 47.39 -38.88 35.09
C ASN A 5 47.01 -38.08 33.83
N ILE A 6 47.47 -38.54 32.66
CA ILE A 6 47.11 -37.93 31.38
C ILE A 6 45.67 -38.35 31.08
N THR A 7 44.72 -37.47 31.40
CA THR A 7 43.33 -37.63 30.94
C THR A 7 43.35 -37.48 29.42
N TYR A 8 43.26 -38.59 28.69
CA TYR A 8 43.05 -38.57 27.24
C TYR A 8 41.75 -37.81 26.96
N ARG A 9 41.86 -36.54 26.56
CA ARG A 9 40.74 -35.81 25.96
C ARG A 9 40.33 -36.63 24.73
N LYS A 10 39.13 -37.21 24.74
CA LYS A 10 38.59 -37.98 23.60
C LYS A 10 38.68 -37.11 22.35
N ALA A 11 39.53 -37.51 21.40
CA ALA A 11 39.56 -36.87 20.09
C ALA A 11 38.27 -37.23 19.35
N PHE A 12 37.60 -36.23 18.77
CA PHE A 12 36.42 -36.46 17.94
C PHE A 12 36.78 -37.36 16.76
N THR A 13 35.95 -38.38 16.52
CA THR A 13 36.12 -39.22 15.35
C THR A 13 35.73 -38.46 14.08
N LEU A 14 36.34 -38.81 12.94
CA LEU A 14 36.04 -38.17 11.65
C LEU A 14 34.54 -38.29 11.30
N VAL A 15 33.90 -39.40 11.69
CA VAL A 15 32.47 -39.63 11.50
C VAL A 15 31.63 -38.68 12.36
N GLU A 16 31.96 -38.49 13.64
CA GLU A 16 31.25 -37.54 14.51
C GLU A 16 31.38 -36.10 13.99
N LEU A 17 32.55 -35.74 13.43
CA LEU A 17 32.77 -34.41 12.85
C LEU A 17 31.94 -34.20 11.58
N LEU A 18 31.85 -35.21 10.71
CA LEU A 18 31.00 -35.15 9.51
C LEU A 18 29.52 -35.08 9.85
N ILE A 19 29.06 -35.82 10.86
CA ILE A 19 27.67 -35.75 11.35
C ILE A 19 27.39 -34.35 11.94
N GLY A 20 28.31 -33.82 12.74
CA GLY A 20 28.20 -32.46 13.30
C GLY A 20 28.13 -31.39 12.20
N LEU A 21 28.96 -31.50 11.17
CA LEU A 21 28.96 -30.58 10.02
C LEU A 21 27.64 -30.67 9.23
N ALA A 22 27.13 -31.88 9.01
CA ALA A 22 25.87 -32.10 8.29
C ALA A 22 24.68 -31.52 9.06
N LEU A 23 24.62 -31.73 10.38
CA LEU A 23 23.58 -31.16 11.24
C LEU A 23 23.67 -29.63 11.29
N ALA A 24 24.89 -29.06 11.42
CA ALA A 24 25.09 -27.62 11.39
C ALA A 24 24.67 -27.01 10.04
N GLY A 25 25.01 -27.67 8.93
CA GLY A 25 24.58 -27.26 7.59
C GLY A 25 23.06 -27.30 7.42
N MET A 26 22.40 -28.35 7.91
CA MET A 26 20.94 -28.47 7.86
C MET A 26 20.25 -27.34 8.65
N VAL A 27 20.72 -27.06 9.87
CA VAL A 27 20.21 -25.95 10.69
C VAL A 27 20.43 -24.61 9.99
N PHE A 28 21.60 -24.40 9.38
CA PHE A 28 21.90 -23.17 8.66
C PHE A 28 20.98 -22.94 7.46
N VAL A 29 20.72 -23.99 6.66
CA VAL A 29 19.79 -23.91 5.52
C VAL A 29 18.37 -23.61 6.00
N MET A 30 17.92 -24.25 7.08
CA MET A 30 16.60 -24.01 7.66
C MET A 30 16.46 -22.55 8.09
N ILE A 31 17.39 -22.02 8.89
CA ILE A 31 17.36 -20.64 9.37
C ILE A 31 17.42 -19.65 8.20
N SER A 32 18.27 -19.89 7.21
CA SER A 32 18.38 -19.02 6.03
C SER A 32 17.07 -18.95 5.26
N SER A 33 16.39 -20.09 5.09
CA SER A 33 15.07 -20.16 4.43
C SER A 33 13.99 -19.40 5.20
N PHE A 34 13.95 -19.55 6.52
CA PHE A 34 13.05 -18.78 7.38
C PHE A 34 13.32 -17.27 7.28
N MET A 35 14.59 -16.86 7.29
CA MET A 35 14.97 -15.46 7.22
C MET A 35 14.58 -14.82 5.88
N VAL A 36 14.80 -15.52 4.76
CA VAL A 36 14.34 -15.07 3.43
C VAL A 36 12.83 -14.92 3.40
N THR A 37 12.08 -15.87 4.00
CA THR A 37 10.62 -15.83 4.06
C THR A 37 10.12 -14.62 4.85
N LEU A 38 10.71 -14.35 6.03
CA LEU A 38 10.35 -13.21 6.87
C LEU A 38 10.67 -11.87 6.21
N LEU A 39 11.82 -11.75 5.56
CA LEU A 39 12.20 -10.55 4.82
C LEU A 39 11.22 -10.28 3.67
N ASN A 40 10.88 -11.33 2.92
CA ASN A 40 9.90 -11.23 1.83
C ASN A 40 8.50 -10.87 2.34
N SER A 41 8.05 -11.43 3.46
CA SER A 41 6.77 -11.05 4.08
C SER A 41 6.77 -9.57 4.48
N THR A 42 7.82 -9.13 5.18
CA THR A 42 7.95 -7.75 5.66
C THR A 42 7.90 -6.74 4.52
N VAL A 43 8.56 -7.05 3.40
CA VAL A 43 8.55 -6.19 2.20
C VAL A 43 7.15 -6.15 1.58
N LYS A 44 6.46 -7.29 1.48
CA LYS A 44 5.08 -7.34 0.97
C LYS A 44 4.12 -6.55 1.87
N ASP A 45 4.24 -6.68 3.18
CA ASP A 45 3.37 -5.99 4.15
C ASP A 45 3.55 -4.49 4.11
N LYS A 46 4.80 -3.99 4.07
CA LYS A 46 5.09 -2.56 3.92
C LYS A 46 4.51 -1.99 2.63
N ARG A 47 4.56 -2.74 1.52
CA ARG A 47 3.98 -2.32 0.24
C ARG A 47 2.46 -2.25 0.30
N ARG A 48 1.82 -3.28 0.85
CA ARG A 48 0.37 -3.29 1.06
C ARG A 48 -0.05 -2.11 1.92
N GLN A 49 0.67 -1.83 3.00
CA GLN A 49 0.43 -0.66 3.84
C GLN A 49 0.53 0.64 3.06
N ALA A 50 1.50 0.81 2.16
CA ALA A 50 1.62 2.02 1.33
C ALA A 50 0.42 2.20 0.38
N PHE A 51 -0.08 1.11 -0.23
CA PHE A 51 -1.30 1.17 -1.04
C PHE A 51 -2.53 1.51 -0.19
N GLU A 52 -2.73 0.85 0.94
CA GLU A 52 -3.85 1.13 1.85
C GLU A 52 -3.81 2.57 2.37
N GLN A 53 -2.63 3.08 2.74
CA GLN A 53 -2.45 4.47 3.14
C GLN A 53 -2.85 5.42 2.01
N THR A 54 -2.39 5.16 0.79
CA THR A 54 -2.72 6.00 -0.38
C THR A 54 -4.21 5.95 -0.70
N LYS A 55 -4.85 4.77 -0.62
CA LYS A 55 -6.30 4.63 -0.78
C LYS A 55 -7.06 5.44 0.27
N ASN A 56 -6.65 5.35 1.53
CA ASN A 56 -7.28 6.07 2.63
C ASN A 56 -7.09 7.59 2.49
N ASP A 57 -5.90 8.04 2.12
CA ASP A 57 -5.61 9.46 1.92
C ASP A 57 -6.42 10.03 0.75
N LEU A 58 -6.45 9.33 -0.40
CA LEU A 58 -7.26 9.72 -1.55
C LEU A 58 -8.76 9.71 -1.22
N HIS A 59 -9.25 8.64 -0.58
CA HIS A 59 -10.65 8.55 -0.19
C HIS A 59 -11.04 9.68 0.77
N ARG A 60 -10.20 9.97 1.77
CA ARG A 60 -10.43 11.06 2.72
C ARG A 60 -10.42 12.42 2.02
N GLU A 61 -9.47 12.64 1.12
CA GLU A 61 -9.35 13.88 0.37
C GLU A 61 -10.58 14.10 -0.52
N PHE A 62 -10.94 13.13 -1.34
CA PHE A 62 -12.11 13.21 -2.22
C PHE A 62 -13.40 13.34 -1.43
N SER A 63 -13.56 12.55 -0.36
CA SER A 63 -14.75 12.56 0.48
C SER A 63 -14.93 13.93 1.14
N THR A 64 -13.87 14.47 1.74
CA THR A 64 -13.91 15.79 2.37
C THR A 64 -14.25 16.88 1.35
N LYS A 65 -13.70 16.81 0.14
CA LYS A 65 -13.88 17.85 -0.86
C LYS A 65 -15.26 17.82 -1.48
N VAL A 66 -15.75 16.64 -1.85
CA VAL A 66 -17.08 16.49 -2.48
C VAL A 66 -18.20 16.65 -1.45
N LEU A 67 -18.05 16.15 -0.22
CA LEU A 67 -19.13 16.16 0.77
C LEU A 67 -19.49 17.58 1.26
N TRP A 68 -18.50 18.47 1.31
CA TRP A 68 -18.65 19.84 1.79
C TRP A 68 -18.68 20.89 0.68
N ALA A 69 -18.47 20.51 -0.58
CA ALA A 69 -18.48 21.46 -1.68
C ALA A 69 -19.88 21.98 -1.97
N GLU A 70 -19.97 23.27 -2.29
CA GLU A 70 -21.19 23.91 -2.78
C GLU A 70 -21.43 23.53 -4.24
N ALA A 71 -20.37 23.49 -5.05
CA ALA A 71 -20.43 23.14 -6.46
C ALA A 71 -19.45 22.01 -6.78
N VAL A 72 -19.97 20.95 -7.38
CA VAL A 72 -19.17 19.82 -7.86
C VAL A 72 -19.45 19.61 -9.35
N THR A 73 -18.39 19.66 -10.16
CA THR A 73 -18.45 19.30 -11.58
C THR A 73 -17.60 18.06 -11.81
N ALA A 74 -18.13 17.12 -12.59
CA ALA A 74 -17.43 15.88 -12.90
C ALA A 74 -17.40 15.66 -14.41
N GLU A 75 -16.21 15.32 -14.89
CA GLU A 75 -15.93 14.84 -16.23
C GLU A 75 -15.26 13.46 -16.11
N THR A 76 -15.17 12.71 -17.19
CA THR A 76 -14.72 11.30 -17.13
C THR A 76 -13.35 11.13 -16.47
N ASP A 77 -12.42 12.05 -16.65
CA ASP A 77 -11.02 11.97 -16.22
C ASP A 77 -10.62 13.05 -15.18
N ARG A 78 -11.58 13.83 -14.71
CA ARG A 78 -11.35 14.91 -13.73
C ARG A 78 -12.63 15.30 -13.00
N PHE A 79 -12.47 15.82 -11.80
CA PHE A 79 -13.57 16.49 -11.12
C PHE A 79 -13.10 17.79 -10.48
N SER A 80 -13.99 18.76 -10.36
CA SER A 80 -13.75 19.99 -9.63
C SER A 80 -14.75 20.11 -8.49
N ALA A 81 -14.26 20.51 -7.32
CA ALA A 81 -15.06 20.78 -6.14
C ALA A 81 -14.68 22.16 -5.60
N ASP A 82 -15.63 23.10 -5.59
CA ASP A 82 -15.43 24.51 -5.21
C ASP A 82 -14.22 25.18 -5.91
N GLY A 83 -14.02 24.87 -7.19
CA GLY A 83 -12.94 25.41 -8.00
C GLY A 83 -11.58 24.74 -7.80
N GLN A 84 -11.47 23.73 -6.94
CA GLN A 84 -10.28 22.87 -6.85
C GLN A 84 -10.39 21.70 -7.83
N GLU A 85 -9.46 21.62 -8.79
CA GLU A 85 -9.49 20.60 -9.84
C GLU A 85 -8.65 19.38 -9.43
N PHE A 86 -9.24 18.20 -9.53
CA PHE A 86 -8.59 16.92 -9.36
C PHE A 86 -8.47 16.23 -10.71
N LYS A 87 -7.23 16.00 -11.15
CA LYS A 87 -6.95 15.37 -12.44
C LYS A 87 -5.68 14.56 -12.40
N ILE A 88 -5.55 13.65 -13.35
CA ILE A 88 -4.31 12.93 -13.59
C ILE A 88 -3.39 13.77 -14.49
N ILE A 89 -2.13 13.94 -14.08
CA ILE A 89 -1.09 14.56 -14.91
C ILE A 89 0.10 13.60 -14.93
N GLY A 90 0.32 12.96 -16.08
CA GLY A 90 1.31 11.89 -16.21
C GLY A 90 0.91 10.67 -15.39
N GLU A 91 1.66 10.38 -14.33
CA GLU A 91 1.52 9.16 -13.51
C GLU A 91 0.98 9.42 -12.09
N ARG A 92 0.52 10.64 -11.78
CA ARG A 92 0.07 11.03 -10.43
C ARG A 92 -1.24 11.82 -10.52
N ILE A 93 -2.04 11.75 -9.46
CA ILE A 93 -3.19 12.64 -9.29
C ILE A 93 -2.70 13.94 -8.68
N TYR A 94 -3.18 15.04 -9.25
CA TYR A 94 -2.93 16.39 -8.80
C TYR A 94 -4.22 17.01 -8.29
N ARG A 95 -4.09 17.76 -7.20
CA ARG A 95 -5.06 18.78 -6.78
C ARG A 95 -4.48 20.12 -7.23
N ASP A 96 -5.08 20.72 -8.24
CA ASP A 96 -4.58 21.88 -8.96
C ASP A 96 -3.16 21.64 -9.52
N THR A 97 -2.14 22.05 -8.77
CA THR A 97 -0.71 21.91 -9.10
C THR A 97 0.06 21.02 -8.10
N THR A 98 -0.59 20.57 -7.04
CA THR A 98 0.06 19.77 -5.99
C THR A 98 -0.23 18.28 -6.20
N PRO A 99 0.80 17.41 -6.29
CA PRO A 99 0.58 15.98 -6.37
C PRO A 99 0.10 15.42 -5.03
N ILE A 100 -1.00 14.68 -5.05
CA ILE A 100 -1.58 14.04 -3.84
C ILE A 100 -1.25 12.55 -3.75
N THR A 101 -0.86 11.91 -4.86
CA THR A 101 -0.36 10.53 -4.87
C THR A 101 1.14 10.52 -4.51
N PRO A 102 1.63 9.59 -3.67
CA PRO A 102 3.06 9.49 -3.35
C PRO A 102 3.90 9.00 -4.54
N GLU A 103 5.21 9.24 -4.51
CA GLU A 103 6.12 8.97 -5.64
C GLU A 103 6.34 7.50 -5.97
N ASN A 104 6.19 6.63 -4.98
CA ASN A 104 6.35 5.18 -5.12
C ASN A 104 5.16 4.50 -5.80
N ILE A 105 4.06 5.23 -6.03
CA ILE A 105 2.83 4.74 -6.66
C ILE A 105 2.58 5.52 -7.95
N ARG A 106 2.24 4.77 -8.99
CA ARG A 106 1.78 5.28 -10.28
C ARG A 106 0.29 5.09 -10.40
N VAL A 107 -0.43 6.14 -10.79
CA VAL A 107 -1.82 6.03 -11.21
C VAL A 107 -1.87 5.71 -12.69
N THR A 108 -2.62 4.68 -13.07
CA THR A 108 -2.78 4.25 -14.47
C THR A 108 -4.14 4.61 -15.05
N SER A 109 -5.18 4.63 -14.23
CA SER A 109 -6.51 5.12 -14.61
C SER A 109 -7.08 5.95 -13.47
N PHE A 110 -7.76 7.03 -13.85
CA PHE A 110 -8.54 7.88 -12.96
C PHE A 110 -9.85 8.18 -13.68
N GLU A 111 -10.94 7.58 -13.20
CA GLU A 111 -12.26 7.68 -13.81
C GLU A 111 -13.24 8.24 -12.80
N VAL A 112 -14.01 9.24 -13.22
CA VAL A 112 -15.07 9.83 -12.41
C VAL A 112 -16.40 9.64 -13.15
N GLN A 113 -17.35 9.05 -12.46
CA GLN A 113 -18.71 8.87 -12.94
C GLN A 113 -19.67 9.64 -12.05
N ASN A 114 -20.49 10.49 -12.67
CA ASN A 114 -21.58 11.16 -11.98
C ASN A 114 -22.78 10.19 -11.84
N LEU A 115 -23.15 9.89 -10.59
CA LEU A 115 -24.27 9.03 -10.21
C LEU A 115 -25.48 9.83 -9.69
N SER A 116 -25.47 11.14 -9.86
CA SER A 116 -26.53 12.02 -9.34
C SER A 116 -27.82 11.83 -10.11
N ALA A 117 -28.91 11.55 -9.40
CA ALA A 117 -30.25 11.61 -9.96
C ALA A 117 -30.83 13.04 -9.93
N ASP A 118 -30.25 13.93 -9.12
CA ASP A 118 -30.70 15.29 -8.86
C ASP A 118 -29.53 16.28 -9.06
N PRO A 119 -29.67 17.34 -9.89
CA PRO A 119 -28.61 18.33 -10.10
C PRO A 119 -28.20 19.09 -8.84
N GLU A 120 -29.07 19.20 -7.84
CA GLU A 120 -28.76 19.88 -6.57
C GLU A 120 -27.92 19.03 -5.62
N PHE A 121 -27.84 17.71 -5.84
CA PHE A 121 -27.13 16.79 -4.95
C PHE A 121 -26.23 15.85 -5.73
N VAL A 122 -24.96 16.24 -5.81
CA VAL A 122 -23.99 15.50 -6.60
C VAL A 122 -23.51 14.25 -5.85
N SER A 123 -23.60 13.11 -6.53
CA SER A 123 -23.00 11.83 -6.15
C SER A 123 -21.98 11.42 -7.20
N LEU A 124 -20.74 11.18 -6.79
CA LEU A 124 -19.65 10.78 -7.66
C LEU A 124 -19.14 9.39 -7.28
N GLN A 125 -18.95 8.55 -8.29
CA GLN A 125 -18.10 7.36 -8.19
C GLN A 125 -16.74 7.67 -8.79
N ILE A 126 -15.70 7.54 -7.98
CA ILE A 126 -14.31 7.77 -8.37
C ILE A 126 -13.60 6.41 -8.35
N ASN A 127 -13.06 6.01 -9.49
CA ASN A 127 -12.26 4.80 -9.65
C ASN A 127 -10.81 5.21 -9.95
N VAL A 128 -9.87 4.69 -9.16
CA VAL A 128 -8.44 4.94 -9.31
C VAL A 128 -7.71 3.62 -9.40
N GLN A 129 -7.02 3.37 -10.51
CA GLN A 129 -6.13 2.21 -10.66
C GLN A 129 -4.69 2.64 -10.40
N MET A 130 -3.99 1.86 -9.59
CA MET A 130 -2.66 2.18 -9.10
C MET A 130 -1.71 0.99 -9.28
N ILE A 131 -0.45 1.29 -9.62
CA ILE A 131 0.63 0.32 -9.77
C ILE A 131 1.84 0.80 -8.99
N SER A 132 2.56 -0.12 -8.35
CA SER A 132 3.82 0.20 -7.69
C SER A 132 4.92 0.52 -8.71
N LYS A 133 5.75 1.53 -8.46
CA LYS A 133 6.95 1.81 -9.28
C LYS A 133 8.14 0.89 -8.97
N THR A 134 8.05 0.05 -7.94
CA THR A 134 9.11 -0.92 -7.62
C THR A 134 9.03 -2.16 -8.55
N PRO A 135 10.10 -2.98 -8.66
CA PRO A 135 10.24 -4.00 -9.71
C PRO A 135 9.16 -5.10 -9.75
N ASP A 136 8.32 -5.16 -8.72
CA ASP A 136 7.16 -6.03 -8.65
C ASP A 136 5.93 -5.16 -8.95
N LEU A 137 5.41 -5.26 -10.18
CA LEU A 137 4.33 -4.44 -10.75
C LEU A 137 2.97 -4.78 -10.10
N SER A 138 2.91 -4.81 -8.77
CA SER A 138 1.70 -5.01 -7.99
C SER A 138 0.70 -3.90 -8.34
N GLN A 139 -0.54 -4.30 -8.60
CA GLN A 139 -1.64 -3.41 -8.96
C GLN A 139 -2.71 -3.45 -7.87
N ASP A 140 -3.32 -2.30 -7.61
CA ASP A 140 -4.46 -2.18 -6.70
C ASP A 140 -5.41 -1.09 -7.22
N ALA A 141 -6.65 -1.10 -6.75
CA ALA A 141 -7.67 -0.14 -7.17
C ALA A 141 -8.42 0.44 -5.97
N LEU A 142 -8.78 1.72 -6.09
CA LEU A 142 -9.70 2.41 -5.20
C LEU A 142 -11.00 2.64 -5.97
N THR A 143 -12.12 2.19 -5.43
CA THR A 143 -13.45 2.63 -5.86
C THR A 143 -14.11 3.33 -4.69
N SER A 144 -14.48 4.59 -4.89
CA SER A 144 -15.07 5.44 -3.86
C SER A 144 -16.36 6.06 -4.39
N ILE A 145 -17.46 5.88 -3.67
CA ILE A 145 -18.73 6.56 -3.96
C ILE A 145 -18.95 7.60 -2.88
N ILE A 146 -19.09 8.86 -3.29
CA ILE A 146 -19.21 10.00 -2.38
C ILE A 146 -20.39 10.86 -2.82
N SER A 147 -21.26 11.21 -1.86
CA SER A 147 -22.41 12.08 -2.09
C SER A 147 -22.30 13.36 -1.27
N GLN A 148 -22.74 14.48 -1.85
CA GLN A 148 -22.92 15.73 -1.13
C GLN A 148 -23.90 15.58 0.04
N ARG A 149 -23.66 16.31 1.12
CA ARG A 149 -24.52 16.28 2.30
C ARG A 149 -25.81 17.09 2.07
N ARG A 150 -26.96 16.50 2.39
CA ARG A 150 -28.22 17.24 2.56
C ARG A 150 -28.28 17.87 3.96
N LEU A 151 -28.20 19.19 4.04
CA LEU A 151 -28.55 19.96 5.24
C LEU A 151 -29.92 20.61 5.01
N LYS A 152 -30.98 19.96 5.47
CA LYS A 152 -32.29 20.60 5.57
C LYS A 152 -32.39 21.24 6.95
N ILE A 153 -32.12 22.54 7.04
CA ILE A 153 -32.41 23.30 8.27
C ILE A 153 -33.92 23.48 8.30
N VAL A 154 -34.60 22.72 9.15
CA VAL A 154 -36.02 22.97 9.46
C VAL A 154 -36.04 24.15 10.42
N SER A 155 -36.32 25.36 9.91
CA SER A 155 -36.73 26.47 10.76
C SER A 155 -38.18 26.22 11.18
N GLU A 156 -38.41 25.99 12.47
CA GLU A 156 -39.74 26.13 13.08
C GLU A 156 -40.21 27.59 13.08
#